data_AF-A0A8T8I285-F1
#
_entry.id   AF-A0A8T8I285-F1
#
_cell.length_a   1.000
_cell.length_b   1.000
_cell.length_c   1.000
_cell.angle_alpha   90.00
_cell.angle_beta   90.00
_cell.angle_gamma   90.00
#
_symmetry.space_group_name_H-M   'P 1'
#
loop_
_entity.id
_entity.type
_entity.pdbx_description
1 polymer ?
#
loop_
_entity_poly.entity_id
_entity_poly.type
_entity_poly.pdbx_seq_one_letter_code
_entity_poly.pdbx_strand_id
1 'polypeptide(L)'
;MLLDIGDTASAVELTGYACGSAGKESPALLMAWLLAGHGEALAANGDRDASAQAFDRALGLMAKCPAGEDVPYLVFDQNHLTRWRGSALA
;
A
#
# COMPACT_ATOMS: atom_id res chain seq x y z
N MET A 1 3.23 -2.60 -15.32
CA MET A 1 2.97 -1.60 -14.26
C MET A 1 3.88 -0.39 -14.48
N LEU A 2 3.60 0.83 -13.98
CA LEU A 2 4.56 1.96 -14.12
C LEU A 2 5.95 1.63 -13.53
N LEU A 3 5.97 0.74 -12.55
CA LEU A 3 7.18 0.12 -12.00
C LEU A 3 7.96 -0.74 -13.03
N ASP A 4 7.28 -1.42 -13.97
CA ASP A 4 7.93 -2.24 -15.01
C ASP A 4 8.64 -1.41 -16.08
N ILE A 5 8.20 -0.17 -16.31
CA ILE A 5 8.83 0.75 -17.27
C ILE A 5 9.87 1.67 -16.62
N GLY A 6 10.18 1.46 -15.34
CA GLY A 6 11.24 2.18 -14.62
C GLY A 6 10.89 3.62 -14.23
N ASP A 7 9.66 4.08 -14.44
CA ASP A 7 9.22 5.42 -14.03
C ASP A 7 8.67 5.38 -12.60
N THR A 8 9.59 5.16 -11.67
CA THR A 8 9.31 5.04 -10.24
C THR A 8 8.82 6.34 -9.63
N ALA A 9 9.24 7.49 -10.16
CA ALA A 9 8.81 8.80 -9.71
C ALA A 9 7.31 9.03 -9.99
N SER A 10 6.87 8.76 -11.23
CA SER A 10 5.43 8.82 -11.57
C SER A 10 4.62 7.78 -10.80
N ALA A 11 5.20 6.61 -10.52
CA ALA A 11 4.55 5.59 -9.70
C ALA A 11 4.31 6.08 -8.25
N VAL A 12 5.29 6.77 -7.65
CA VAL A 12 5.15 7.38 -6.32
C VAL A 12 4.07 8.47 -6.34
N GLU A 13 4.06 9.33 -7.35
CA GLU A 13 3.07 10.40 -7.48
C GLU A 13 1.64 9.86 -7.59
N LEU A 14 1.39 8.91 -8.50
CA LEU A 14 0.06 8.36 -8.72
C LEU A 14 -0.46 7.56 -7.52
N THR A 15 0.40 6.77 -6.88
CA THR A 15 0.02 6.01 -5.68
C THR A 15 -0.21 6.93 -4.49
N GLY A 16 0.58 7.99 -4.35
CA GLY A 16 0.38 9.04 -3.35
C GLY A 16 -0.94 9.78 -3.56
N TYR A 17 -1.25 10.15 -4.81
CA TYR A 17 -2.53 10.75 -5.18
C TYR A 17 -3.71 9.82 -4.85
N ALA A 18 -3.63 8.54 -5.22
CA ALA A 18 -4.66 7.56 -4.91
C ALA A 18 -4.91 7.42 -3.40
N CYS A 19 -3.84 7.40 -2.59
CA CYS A 19 -3.96 7.41 -1.12
C CYS A 19 -4.61 8.70 -0.59
N GLY A 20 -4.32 9.85 -1.20
CA GLY A 20 -4.90 11.14 -0.81
C GLY A 20 -6.36 11.34 -1.25
N SER A 21 -6.73 10.78 -2.40
CA SER A 21 -8.08 10.84 -2.96
C SER A 21 -9.02 9.82 -2.33
N ALA A 22 -8.50 8.74 -1.76
CA ALA A 22 -9.28 7.80 -0.96
C ALA A 22 -9.82 8.53 0.28
N GLY A 23 -11.08 8.95 0.20
CA GLY A 23 -11.76 9.73 1.24
C GLY A 23 -11.90 8.96 2.55
N LYS A 24 -12.32 9.65 3.62
CA LYS A 24 -12.49 9.09 4.97
C LYS A 24 -13.47 7.91 5.06
N GLU A 25 -14.34 7.73 4.06
CA GLU A 25 -15.32 6.64 3.97
C GLU A 25 -14.78 5.41 3.23
N SER A 26 -13.53 5.45 2.74
CA SER A 26 -12.94 4.30 2.07
C SER A 26 -12.75 3.16 3.07
N PRO A 27 -13.08 1.90 2.71
CA PRO A 27 -12.85 0.75 3.57
C PRO A 27 -11.41 0.69 4.03
N ALA A 28 -11.19 0.37 5.31
CA ALA A 28 -9.83 0.36 5.88
C ALA A 28 -8.91 -0.61 5.14
N LEU A 29 -9.47 -1.71 4.64
CA LEU A 29 -8.77 -2.69 3.82
C LEU A 29 -8.29 -2.14 2.47
N LEU A 30 -9.12 -1.33 1.79
CA LEU A 30 -8.76 -0.68 0.53
C LEU A 30 -7.63 0.35 0.75
N MET A 31 -7.73 1.14 1.83
CA MET A 31 -6.68 2.09 2.18
C MET A 31 -5.37 1.39 2.52
N ALA A 32 -5.42 0.26 3.25
CA ALA A 32 -4.23 -0.54 3.53
C ALA A 32 -3.57 -1.07 2.25
N TRP A 33 -4.36 -1.52 1.28
CA TRP A 33 -3.86 -1.97 -0.01
C TRP A 33 -3.21 -0.83 -0.82
N LEU A 34 -3.83 0.34 -0.87
CA LEU A 34 -3.27 1.53 -1.54
C LEU A 34 -1.94 1.97 -0.91
N LEU A 35 -1.87 2.00 0.42
CA LEU A 35 -0.65 2.34 1.16
C LEU A 35 0.49 1.34 0.91
N ALA A 36 0.15 0.05 0.80
CA ALA A 36 1.15 -0.97 0.47
C ALA A 36 1.71 -0.78 -0.95
N GLY A 37 0.86 -0.47 -1.94
CA GLY A 37 1.30 -0.13 -3.30
C GLY A 37 2.14 1.15 -3.37
N HIS A 38 1.81 2.16 -2.55
CA HIS A 38 2.65 3.35 -2.40
C HIS A 38 4.01 3.03 -1.78
N GLY A 39 4.04 2.17 -0.75
CA GLY A 39 5.27 1.68 -0.14
C GLY A 39 6.17 0.96 -1.13
N GLU A 40 5.62 0.12 -2.01
CA GLU A 40 6.37 -0.53 -3.09
C GLU A 40 6.96 0.49 -4.07
N ALA A 41 6.17 1.49 -4.49
CA ALA A 41 6.66 2.54 -5.39
C ALA A 41 7.80 3.36 -4.76
N LEU A 42 7.68 3.70 -3.47
CA LEU A 42 8.73 4.40 -2.72
C LEU A 42 10.02 3.57 -2.62
N ALA A 43 9.90 2.26 -2.36
CA ALA A 43 11.05 1.38 -2.32
C ALA A 43 11.76 1.29 -3.68
N ALA A 44 10.98 1.15 -4.77
CA ALA A 44 11.51 1.15 -6.13
C ALA A 44 12.19 2.50 -6.48
N ASN A 45 11.68 3.61 -5.94
CA ASN A 45 12.28 4.94 -6.10
C ASN A 45 13.48 5.20 -5.17
N GLY A 46 13.87 4.23 -4.33
CA GLY A 46 15.02 4.32 -3.41
C GLY A 46 14.73 4.92 -2.03
N ASP A 47 13.48 5.33 -1.75
CA ASP A 47 13.08 5.89 -0.46
C ASP A 47 12.60 4.79 0.49
N ARG A 48 13.56 4.04 1.03
CA ARG A 48 13.31 2.90 1.93
C ARG A 48 12.63 3.30 3.24
N ASP A 49 12.93 4.49 3.76
CA ASP A 49 12.36 4.95 5.03
C ASP A 49 10.89 5.33 4.87
N ALA A 50 10.54 6.06 3.80
CA ALA A 50 9.14 6.35 3.50
C ALA A 50 8.36 5.08 3.13
N SER A 51 9.01 4.15 2.42
CA SER A 51 8.43 2.84 2.12
C SER A 51 8.06 2.07 3.38
N ALA A 52 8.99 1.94 4.33
CA ALA A 52 8.75 1.26 5.60
C ALA A 52 7.58 1.89 6.37
N GLN A 53 7.53 3.23 6.44
CA GLN A 53 6.43 3.95 7.08
C GLN A 53 5.07 3.70 6.40
N ALA A 54 5.04 3.62 5.07
CA ALA A 54 3.82 3.32 4.32
C ALA A 54 3.30 1.91 4.64
N PHE A 55 4.18 0.91 4.68
CA PHE A 55 3.82 -0.46 5.07
C PHE A 55 3.35 -0.56 6.53
N ASP A 56 3.99 0.17 7.46
CA ASP A 56 3.58 0.18 8.87
C ASP A 56 2.19 0.81 9.05
N ARG A 57 1.89 1.88 8.28
CA ARG A 57 0.54 2.48 8.24
C ARG A 57 -0.49 1.51 7.66
N ALA A 58 -0.17 0.80 6.58
CA ALA A 58 -1.04 -0.22 6.01
C ALA A 58 -1.38 -1.31 7.04
N LEU A 59 -0.37 -1.82 7.75
CA LEU A 59 -0.56 -2.83 8.79
C LEU A 59 -1.44 -2.33 9.94
N GLY A 60 -1.21 -1.09 10.38
CA GLY A 60 -2.00 -0.44 11.42
C GLY A 60 -3.48 -0.26 11.05
N LEU A 61 -3.80 -0.08 9.77
CA LEU A 61 -5.19 -0.03 9.29
C LEU A 61 -5.83 -1.42 9.25
N MET A 62 -5.10 -2.44 8.77
CA MET A 62 -5.61 -3.82 8.74
C MET A 62 -5.88 -4.36 10.14
N ALA A 63 -5.03 -4.05 11.13
CA ALA A 63 -5.24 -4.48 12.51
C ALA A 63 -6.49 -3.86 13.16
N LYS A 64 -6.96 -2.72 12.65
CA LYS A 64 -8.16 -2.02 13.14
C LYS A 64 -9.44 -2.42 12.39
N CYS A 65 -9.30 -3.15 11.28
CA CYS A 65 -10.41 -3.62 10.48
C CYS A 65 -10.91 -4.96 11.05
N PRO A 66 -12.13 -5.03 11.64
CA PRO A 66 -12.68 -6.30 12.09
C PRO A 66 -12.90 -7.23 10.90
N ALA A 67 -12.66 -8.53 11.09
CA ALA A 67 -12.95 -9.55 10.10
C ALA A 67 -14.44 -9.49 9.73
N GLY A 68 -14.78 -8.88 8.59
CA GLY A 68 -16.16 -8.60 8.18
C GLY A 68 -16.41 -7.28 7.45
N GLU A 69 -15.41 -6.40 7.28
CA GLU A 69 -15.52 -5.29 6.32
C GLU A 69 -15.39 -5.86 4.90
N ASP A 70 -16.51 -6.32 4.35
CA ASP A 70 -16.57 -6.94 3.03
C ASP A 70 -16.19 -5.92 1.95
N VAL A 71 -14.97 -6.06 1.42
CA VAL A 71 -14.59 -5.49 0.12
C VAL A 71 -14.68 -6.65 -0.87
N PRO A 72 -15.81 -6.84 -1.58
CA PRO A 72 -16.13 -8.08 -2.30
C PRO A 72 -15.18 -8.46 -3.47
N TYR A 73 -14.10 -7.71 -3.68
CA TYR A 73 -13.11 -7.95 -4.73
C TYR A 73 -11.66 -7.84 -4.24
N LEU A 74 -11.43 -7.67 -2.93
CA LEU A 74 -10.09 -7.47 -2.37
C LEU A 74 -9.71 -8.65 -1.45
N VAL A 75 -9.05 -9.65 -2.03
CA VAL A 75 -8.41 -10.73 -1.26
C VAL A 75 -7.07 -10.22 -0.75
N PHE A 76 -7.11 -9.55 0.41
CA PHE A 76 -5.94 -8.94 1.02
C PHE A 76 -5.95 -9.19 2.53
N ASP A 77 -4.87 -9.74 3.06
CA ASP A 77 -4.71 -10.04 4.48
C ASP A 77 -3.31 -9.66 4.99
N GLN A 78 -3.09 -9.80 6.30
CA GLN A 78 -1.81 -9.44 6.92
C GLN A 78 -0.64 -10.29 6.41
N ASN A 79 -0.89 -11.54 5.99
CA ASN A 79 0.14 -12.42 5.44
C ASN A 79 0.57 -11.94 4.05
N HIS A 80 -0.38 -11.57 3.20
CA HIS A 80 -0.12 -10.94 1.91
C HIS A 80 0.69 -9.65 2.08
N LEU A 81 0.29 -8.78 3.01
CA LEU A 81 1.00 -7.53 3.29
C LEU A 81 2.45 -7.77 3.75
N THR A 82 2.66 -8.73 4.65
CA THR A 82 4.00 -9.05 5.17
C THR A 82 4.92 -9.56 4.06
N ARG A 83 4.41 -10.42 3.18
CA ARG A 83 5.15 -10.91 2.02
C ARG A 83 5.49 -9.79 1.04
N TRP A 84 4.53 -8.90 0.79
CA TRP A 84 4.73 -7.76 -0.10
C TRP A 84 5.81 -6.82 0.42
N ARG A 85 5.77 -6.46 1.70
CA ARG A 85 6.81 -5.66 2.37
C ARG A 85 8.20 -6.30 2.22
N GLY A 86 8.28 -7.60 2.44
CA GLY A 86 9.52 -8.36 2.29
C GLY A 86 10.09 -8.30 0.86
N SER A 87 9.21 -8.37 -0.16
CA SER A 87 9.62 -8.25 -1.56
C SER A 87 10.05 -6.84 -1.94
N ALA A 88 9.38 -5.82 -1.41
CA ALA A 88 9.68 -4.42 -1.75
C ALA A 88 10.97 -3.91 -1.09
N LEU A 89 11.28 -4.37 0.14
CA LEU A 89 12.42 -3.89 0.92
C LEU A 89 13.68 -4.75 0.84
N ALA A 90 13.62 -5.91 0.17
CA ALA A 90 14.79 -6.75 -0.11
C ALA A 90 15.77 -6.04 -1.04
#